data_AF-A0A6A6I7G1-F1
#
_entry.id   AF-A0A6A6I7G1-F1
#
_cell.length_a   1.000
_cell.length_b   1.000
_cell.length_c   1.000
_cell.angle_alpha   90.00
_cell.angle_beta   90.00
_cell.angle_gamma   90.00
#
_symmetry.space_group_name_H-M   'P 1'
#
loop_
_entity.id
_entity.type
_entity.pdbx_description
1 polymer ?
#
loop_
_entity_poly.entity_id
_entity_poly.type
_entity_poly.pdbx_seq_one_letter_code
_entity_poly.pdbx_strand_id
1 'polypeptide(L)'
;MNKKYPKLETLPVPTDIADPASVAALFQKIKQKYSHADVLANNAGVFKAIAPVKDIDQAASWEELTLNIHGTFLVTQSFLALLSTPHTPAKILTPTTSAAYEVFPALSAYDLSKLVVFQLMTYVAAENPNVLAVSLHLGIVLMSMTIDAFMPFAKDTPALLAGLGTWLAGWEGVERGFLSGRIFFNPQPGCAPRCFVSWPSSAAVSSSGFRRGKALTQPHILLLHLHQLLW
;
A
#
# COMPACT_ATOMS: atom_id res chain seq x y z
N MET A 1 -2.95 24.68 6.82
CA MET A 1 -3.91 24.08 7.77
C MET A 1 -5.29 24.00 7.10
N ASN A 2 -6.00 22.89 7.25
CA ASN A 2 -7.14 22.53 6.41
C ASN A 2 -8.45 23.20 6.87
N LYS A 3 -8.93 24.24 6.17
CA LYS A 3 -10.18 24.98 6.50
C LYS A 3 -11.42 24.09 6.56
N LYS A 4 -11.39 22.94 5.86
CA LYS A 4 -12.51 22.00 5.76
C LYS A 4 -12.62 21.04 6.95
N TYR A 5 -11.52 20.78 7.66
CA TYR A 5 -11.46 19.84 8.78
C TYR A 5 -10.63 20.43 9.93
N PRO A 6 -11.20 21.34 10.74
CA PRO A 6 -10.45 22.14 11.72
C PRO A 6 -9.91 21.31 12.90
N LYS A 7 -10.41 20.09 13.11
CA LYS A 7 -9.93 19.17 14.15
C LYS A 7 -8.86 18.20 13.66
N LEU A 8 -8.56 18.19 12.35
CA LEU A 8 -7.55 17.29 11.79
C LEU A 8 -6.16 17.86 12.10
N GLU A 9 -5.40 17.10 12.87
CA GLU A 9 -3.99 17.35 13.10
C GLU A 9 -3.13 16.60 12.08
N THR A 10 -2.08 17.23 11.58
CA THR A 10 -1.12 16.59 10.66
C THR A 10 0.31 16.84 11.13
N LEU A 11 1.15 15.81 11.08
CA LEU A 11 2.59 15.89 11.34
C LEU A 11 3.37 15.60 10.04
N PRO A 12 3.80 16.62 9.29
CA PRO A 12 4.65 16.41 8.13
C PRO A 12 6.09 16.11 8.59
N VAL A 13 6.66 15.01 8.08
CA VAL A 13 8.07 14.64 8.33
C VAL A 13 8.70 14.26 6.98
N PRO A 14 9.63 15.09 6.46
CA PRO A 14 10.42 14.69 5.29
C PRO A 14 11.15 13.39 5.59
N THR A 15 10.93 12.38 4.76
CA THR A 15 11.48 11.04 4.96
C THR A 15 11.86 10.47 3.60
N ASP A 16 13.14 10.17 3.42
CA ASP A 16 13.60 9.25 2.39
C ASP A 16 13.49 7.82 2.93
N ILE A 17 12.83 6.93 2.18
CA ILE A 17 12.67 5.52 2.56
C ILE A 17 13.89 4.67 2.16
N ALA A 18 14.78 5.17 1.31
CA ALA A 18 16.04 4.51 0.97
C ALA A 18 17.08 4.66 2.10
N ASP A 19 16.92 5.64 2.99
CA ASP A 19 17.80 5.88 4.15
C ASP A 19 17.19 5.32 5.45
N PRO A 20 17.78 4.27 6.05
CA PRO A 20 17.33 3.73 7.33
C PRO A 20 17.31 4.74 8.48
N ALA A 21 18.23 5.72 8.49
CA ALA A 21 18.29 6.73 9.55
C ALA A 21 17.11 7.71 9.45
N SER A 22 16.75 8.10 8.22
CA SER A 22 15.56 8.88 7.90
C SER A 22 14.27 8.15 8.33
N VAL A 23 14.13 6.86 8.02
CA VAL A 23 12.97 6.05 8.46
C VAL A 23 12.92 5.96 10.00
N ALA A 24 14.05 5.71 10.66
CA ALA A 24 14.11 5.68 12.12
C ALA A 24 13.69 7.02 12.75
N ALA A 25 14.14 8.13 12.18
CA ALA A 25 13.78 9.48 12.63
C ALA A 25 12.28 9.76 12.47
N LEU A 26 11.65 9.28 11.38
CA LEU A 26 10.20 9.35 11.19
C LEU A 26 9.46 8.65 12.34
N PHE A 27 9.77 7.38 12.58
CA PHE A 27 9.06 6.59 13.59
C PHE A 27 9.36 7.07 15.03
N GLN A 28 10.55 7.61 15.30
CA GLN A 28 10.83 8.28 16.57
C GLN A 28 9.91 9.50 16.80
N LYS A 29 9.72 10.35 15.78
CA LYS A 29 8.80 11.50 15.89
C LYS A 29 7.35 11.08 16.07
N ILE A 30 6.91 10.03 15.37
CA ILE A 30 5.57 9.46 15.55
C ILE A 30 5.39 8.95 16.98
N LYS A 31 6.36 8.17 17.49
CA LYS A 31 6.33 7.65 18.86
C LYS A 31 6.26 8.75 19.90
N GLN A 32 7.05 9.81 19.75
CA GLN A 32 7.06 10.95 20.68
C GLN A 32 5.73 11.70 20.71
N LYS A 33 5.05 11.82 19.56
CA LYS A 33 3.83 12.61 19.45
C LYS A 33 2.54 11.82 19.68
N TYR A 34 2.47 10.60 19.16
CA TYR A 34 1.24 9.79 19.09
C TYR A 34 1.33 8.45 19.82
N SER A 35 2.50 8.07 20.35
CA SER A 35 2.83 6.78 20.97
C SER A 35 2.85 5.57 20.02
N HIS A 36 1.86 5.43 19.14
CA HIS A 36 1.71 4.34 18.18
C HIS A 36 1.08 4.84 16.86
N ALA A 37 0.94 3.94 15.89
CA ALA A 37 0.24 4.19 14.64
C ALA A 37 -0.69 3.01 14.29
N ASP A 38 -1.91 3.31 13.87
CA ASP A 38 -2.95 2.30 13.58
C ASP A 38 -2.92 1.80 12.13
N VAL A 39 -2.54 2.69 11.21
CA VAL A 39 -2.62 2.45 9.76
C VAL A 39 -1.32 2.91 9.10
N LEU A 40 -0.75 2.03 8.28
CA LEU A 40 0.36 2.32 7.38
C LEU A 40 -0.13 2.31 5.93
N ALA A 41 0.30 3.31 5.15
CA ALA A 41 0.14 3.33 3.70
C ALA A 41 1.51 3.30 3.03
N ASN A 42 1.90 2.16 2.46
CA ASN A 42 3.15 1.98 1.73
C ASN A 42 3.06 2.54 0.31
N ASN A 43 2.89 3.86 0.19
CA ASN A 43 2.67 4.51 -1.10
C ASN A 43 3.96 4.86 -1.86
N ALA A 44 5.08 5.03 -1.16
CA ALA A 44 6.32 5.46 -1.77
C ALA A 44 6.86 4.41 -2.75
N GLY A 45 7.31 4.87 -3.91
CA GLY A 45 7.95 4.04 -4.93
C GLY A 45 8.33 4.87 -6.14
N VAL A 46 9.27 4.35 -6.92
CA VAL A 46 9.72 4.94 -8.17
C VAL A 46 9.46 3.99 -9.32
N PHE A 47 9.35 4.56 -10.51
CA PHE A 47 9.22 3.85 -11.77
C PHE A 47 10.05 4.62 -12.80
N LYS A 48 11.23 4.10 -13.11
CA LYS A 48 12.28 4.81 -13.88
C LYS A 48 12.92 3.92 -14.94
N ALA A 49 13.19 2.66 -14.64
CA ALA A 49 13.97 1.77 -15.50
C ALA A 49 13.07 1.09 -16.56
N ILE A 50 12.98 1.68 -17.75
CA ILE A 50 12.13 1.20 -18.85
C ILE A 50 13.00 0.76 -20.02
N ALA A 51 13.23 -0.55 -20.13
CA ALA A 51 13.90 -1.18 -21.28
C ALA A 51 13.78 -2.71 -21.21
N PRO A 52 13.85 -3.43 -22.34
CA PRO A 52 13.95 -4.89 -22.33
C PRO A 52 15.10 -5.36 -21.43
N VAL A 53 14.97 -6.53 -20.82
CA VAL A 53 15.96 -7.06 -19.85
C VAL A 53 17.39 -7.08 -20.41
N LYS A 54 17.56 -7.32 -21.72
CA LYS A 54 18.87 -7.34 -22.37
C LYS A 54 19.53 -5.96 -22.52
N ASP A 55 18.74 -4.88 -22.47
CA ASP A 55 19.16 -3.50 -22.77
C ASP A 55 18.96 -2.54 -21.58
N ILE A 56 18.39 -3.01 -20.47
CA ILE A 56 18.07 -2.16 -19.31
C ILE A 56 19.34 -1.69 -18.61
N ASP A 57 19.36 -0.41 -18.23
CA ASP A 57 20.45 0.12 -17.42
C ASP A 57 20.47 -0.58 -16.06
N GLN A 58 21.58 -1.27 -15.78
CA GLN A 58 21.71 -2.08 -14.58
C GLN A 58 21.66 -1.23 -13.32
N ALA A 59 22.28 -0.04 -13.31
CA ALA A 59 22.33 0.81 -12.13
C ALA A 59 20.94 1.37 -11.78
N ALA A 60 20.22 1.89 -12.77
CA ALA A 60 18.86 2.40 -12.60
C ALA A 60 17.87 1.28 -12.19
N SER A 61 18.00 0.08 -12.78
CA SER A 61 17.18 -1.08 -12.41
C SER A 61 17.39 -1.48 -10.95
N TRP A 62 18.64 -1.55 -10.48
CA TRP A 62 18.93 -1.86 -9.09
C TRP A 62 18.53 -0.75 -8.13
N GLU A 63 18.71 0.53 -8.49
CA GLU A 63 18.23 1.66 -7.69
C GLU A 63 16.70 1.56 -7.46
N GLU A 64 15.94 1.30 -8.53
CA GLU A 64 14.49 1.14 -8.47
C GLU A 64 14.07 -0.05 -7.61
N LEU A 65 14.69 -1.22 -7.82
CA LEU A 65 14.44 -2.42 -7.03
C LEU A 65 14.76 -2.19 -5.56
N THR A 66 15.93 -1.62 -5.24
CA THR A 66 16.34 -1.34 -3.88
C THR A 66 15.37 -0.37 -3.22
N LEU A 67 15.04 0.76 -3.86
CA LEU A 67 14.12 1.73 -3.26
C LEU A 67 12.75 1.12 -3.00
N ASN A 68 12.14 0.48 -4.01
CA ASN A 68 10.78 -0.04 -3.91
C ASN A 68 10.68 -1.23 -2.93
N ILE A 69 11.69 -2.10 -2.89
CA ILE A 69 11.67 -3.30 -2.04
C ILE A 69 12.20 -2.97 -0.63
N HIS A 70 13.46 -2.56 -0.54
CA HIS A 70 14.13 -2.35 0.73
C HIS A 70 13.49 -1.19 1.51
N GLY A 71 13.15 -0.08 0.84
CA GLY A 71 12.50 1.03 1.52
C GLY A 71 11.12 0.66 2.07
N THR A 72 10.30 -0.06 1.30
CA THR A 72 9.00 -0.58 1.78
C THR A 72 9.17 -1.54 2.95
N PHE A 73 10.19 -2.41 2.90
CA PHE A 73 10.52 -3.33 3.99
C PHE A 73 10.88 -2.57 5.28
N LEU A 74 11.78 -1.58 5.20
CA LEU A 74 12.21 -0.78 6.36
C LEU A 74 11.03 -0.07 7.03
N VAL A 75 10.17 0.56 6.23
CA VAL A 75 8.98 1.26 6.74
C VAL A 75 8.00 0.29 7.38
N THR A 76 7.75 -0.86 6.73
CA THR A 76 6.86 -1.90 7.24
C THR A 76 7.37 -2.48 8.56
N GLN A 77 8.67 -2.80 8.63
CA GLN A 77 9.31 -3.31 9.85
C GLN A 77 9.23 -2.30 10.99
N SER A 78 9.54 -1.03 10.71
CA SER A 78 9.52 0.03 11.70
C SER A 78 8.10 0.31 12.23
N PHE A 79 7.09 0.21 11.37
CA PHE A 79 5.69 0.30 11.76
C PHE A 79 5.26 -0.84 12.67
N LEU A 80 5.57 -2.09 12.31
CA LEU A 80 5.25 -3.25 13.14
C LEU A 80 5.95 -3.18 14.50
N ALA A 81 7.20 -2.71 14.55
CA ALA A 81 7.95 -2.50 15.79
C ALA A 81 7.40 -1.35 16.66
N LEU A 82 6.62 -0.42 16.08
CA LEU A 82 5.99 0.68 16.80
C LEU A 82 4.69 0.25 17.50
N LEU A 83 4.09 -0.89 17.13
CA LEU A 83 2.87 -1.38 17.75
C LEU A 83 3.08 -1.60 19.25
N SER A 84 2.15 -1.08 20.07
CA SER A 84 2.26 -1.08 21.54
C SER A 84 2.40 -2.50 22.12
N THR A 85 1.74 -3.47 21.48
CA THR A 85 1.78 -4.89 21.82
C THR A 85 1.65 -5.74 20.54
N PRO A 86 2.06 -7.02 20.54
CA PRO A 86 1.83 -7.96 19.44
C PRO A 86 0.34 -8.18 19.07
N HIS A 87 -0.57 -7.78 19.96
CA HIS A 87 -2.01 -7.92 19.78
C HIS A 87 -2.70 -6.63 19.33
N THR A 88 -1.93 -5.55 19.14
CA THR A 88 -2.47 -4.25 18.72
C THR A 88 -3.05 -4.39 17.31
N PRO A 89 -4.36 -4.14 17.12
CA PRO A 89 -4.93 -4.15 15.78
C PRO A 89 -4.29 -3.08 14.93
N ALA A 90 -3.84 -3.44 13.73
CA ALA A 90 -3.27 -2.47 12.79
C ALA A 90 -3.63 -2.81 11.35
N LYS A 91 -3.40 -1.87 10.43
CA LYS A 91 -3.68 -2.06 9.01
C LYS A 91 -2.54 -1.56 8.15
N ILE A 92 -2.19 -2.33 7.14
CA ILE A 92 -1.19 -1.95 6.15
C ILE A 92 -1.85 -1.98 4.77
N LEU A 93 -1.85 -0.83 4.11
CA LEU A 93 -2.38 -0.66 2.77
C LEU A 93 -1.22 -0.42 1.82
N THR A 94 -1.01 -1.34 0.89
CA THR A 94 0.12 -1.27 -0.03
C THR A 94 -0.39 -1.21 -1.45
N PRO A 95 -0.30 -0.06 -2.12
CA PRO A 95 -0.54 0.07 -3.55
C PRO A 95 0.27 -0.92 -4.39
N THR A 96 -0.44 -1.80 -5.09
CA THR A 96 0.10 -2.70 -6.11
C THR A 96 -0.61 -2.44 -7.45
N THR A 97 -0.17 -3.14 -8.48
CA THR A 97 -0.76 -3.10 -9.82
C THR A 97 -0.76 -4.52 -10.40
N SER A 98 -1.26 -4.68 -11.62
CA SER A 98 -1.20 -5.97 -12.30
C SER A 98 0.24 -6.40 -12.58
N ALA A 99 1.21 -5.48 -12.53
CA ALA A 99 2.64 -5.76 -12.56
C ALA A 99 3.11 -6.77 -11.51
N ALA A 100 2.34 -7.00 -10.44
CA ALA A 100 2.65 -8.03 -9.45
C ALA A 100 2.37 -9.46 -9.95
N TYR A 101 1.60 -9.66 -11.02
CA TYR A 101 1.17 -10.99 -11.50
C TYR A 101 1.01 -11.11 -13.03
N GLU A 102 1.11 -10.01 -13.76
CA GLU A 102 1.21 -9.93 -15.22
C GLU A 102 2.62 -9.48 -15.60
N VAL A 103 3.04 -9.80 -16.83
CA VAL A 103 4.35 -9.43 -17.36
C VAL A 103 4.18 -8.33 -18.39
N PHE A 104 4.81 -7.18 -18.13
CA PHE A 104 4.87 -6.09 -19.09
C PHE A 104 6.27 -6.00 -19.67
N PRO A 105 6.45 -6.23 -20.99
CA PRO A 105 7.73 -6.05 -21.64
C PRO A 105 8.33 -4.68 -21.33
N ALA A 106 9.64 -4.67 -21.07
CA ALA A 106 10.42 -3.50 -20.68
C ALA A 106 10.21 -2.96 -19.25
N LEU A 107 9.31 -3.52 -18.44
CA LEU A 107 9.02 -3.04 -17.08
C LEU A 107 9.56 -3.97 -15.97
N SER A 108 10.57 -4.78 -16.29
CA SER A 108 11.03 -5.88 -15.42
C SER A 108 11.41 -5.44 -14.00
N ALA A 109 12.09 -4.30 -13.82
CA ALA A 109 12.46 -3.80 -12.49
C ALA A 109 11.22 -3.47 -11.65
N TYR A 110 10.26 -2.77 -12.25
CA TYR A 110 9.01 -2.38 -11.59
C TYR A 110 8.15 -3.60 -11.25
N ASP A 111 7.91 -4.49 -12.22
CA ASP A 111 7.11 -5.70 -12.07
C ASP A 111 7.67 -6.59 -10.94
N LEU A 112 8.98 -6.85 -10.95
CA LEU A 112 9.65 -7.60 -9.89
C LEU A 112 9.50 -6.91 -8.53
N SER A 113 9.65 -5.59 -8.45
CA SER A 113 9.47 -4.86 -7.19
C SER A 113 8.05 -4.99 -6.63
N LYS A 114 7.03 -4.95 -7.49
CA LYS A 114 5.62 -5.09 -7.08
C LYS A 114 5.28 -6.52 -6.67
N LEU A 115 5.84 -7.52 -7.36
CA LEU A 115 5.72 -8.92 -6.96
C LEU A 115 6.32 -9.17 -5.57
N VAL A 116 7.55 -8.68 -5.32
CA VAL A 116 8.23 -8.85 -4.02
C VAL A 116 7.46 -8.16 -2.89
N VAL A 117 7.01 -6.92 -3.12
CA VAL A 117 6.22 -6.18 -2.13
C VAL A 117 4.87 -6.84 -1.87
N PHE A 118 4.20 -7.40 -2.89
CA PHE A 118 3.00 -8.20 -2.70
C PHE A 118 3.27 -9.40 -1.79
N GLN A 119 4.32 -10.17 -2.10
CA GLN A 119 4.70 -11.33 -1.30
C GLN A 119 5.03 -10.93 0.15
N LEU A 120 5.71 -9.80 0.37
CA LEU A 120 5.99 -9.27 1.70
C LEU A 120 4.70 -9.05 2.51
N MET A 121 3.63 -8.53 1.90
CA MET A 121 2.34 -8.34 2.58
C MET A 121 1.69 -9.66 2.98
N THR A 122 1.90 -10.73 2.21
CA THR A 122 1.40 -12.08 2.58
C THR A 122 2.14 -12.62 3.82
N TYR A 123 3.45 -12.38 3.94
CA TYR A 123 4.22 -12.72 5.14
C TYR A 123 3.76 -11.91 6.35
N VAL A 124 3.57 -10.60 6.19
CA VAL A 124 3.05 -9.75 7.28
C VAL A 124 1.72 -10.28 7.79
N ALA A 125 0.78 -10.62 6.89
CA ALA A 125 -0.52 -11.17 7.26
C ALA A 125 -0.41 -12.52 7.98
N ALA A 126 0.52 -13.39 7.57
CA ALA A 126 0.72 -14.70 8.17
C ALA A 126 1.37 -14.62 9.57
N GLU A 127 2.33 -13.70 9.74
CA GLU A 127 3.09 -13.53 10.99
C GLU A 127 2.35 -12.67 12.02
N ASN A 128 1.44 -11.79 11.57
CA ASN A 128 0.76 -10.82 12.41
C ASN A 128 -0.76 -10.91 12.23
N PRO A 129 -1.44 -11.88 12.88
CA PRO A 129 -2.88 -12.11 12.67
C PRO A 129 -3.78 -10.92 13.07
N ASN A 130 -3.26 -10.00 13.90
CA ASN A 130 -3.97 -8.77 14.30
C ASN A 130 -3.77 -7.62 13.29
N VAL A 131 -2.93 -7.82 12.28
CA VAL A 131 -2.61 -6.82 11.26
C VAL A 131 -3.29 -7.20 9.95
N LEU A 132 -4.19 -6.33 9.50
CA LEU A 132 -4.80 -6.44 8.18
C LEU A 132 -3.83 -5.87 7.14
N ALA A 133 -3.07 -6.72 6.46
CA ALA A 133 -2.20 -6.31 5.36
C ALA A 133 -2.89 -6.57 4.02
N VAL A 134 -3.17 -5.51 3.24
CA VAL A 134 -3.89 -5.60 1.98
C VAL A 134 -3.06 -4.97 0.87
N SER A 135 -2.90 -5.71 -0.22
CA SER A 135 -2.35 -5.21 -1.47
C SER A 135 -3.46 -4.64 -2.33
N LEU A 136 -3.37 -3.35 -2.63
CA LEU A 136 -4.39 -2.59 -3.32
C LEU A 136 -4.05 -2.47 -4.80
N HIS A 137 -4.74 -3.22 -5.66
CA HIS A 137 -4.58 -3.04 -7.09
C HIS A 137 -5.24 -1.72 -7.50
N LEU A 138 -4.42 -0.74 -7.86
CA LEU A 138 -4.87 0.62 -8.12
C LEU A 138 -5.67 0.79 -9.43
N GLY A 139 -5.66 -0.20 -10.30
CA GLY A 139 -6.10 0.02 -11.68
C GLY A 139 -5.11 0.93 -12.40
N ILE A 140 -5.57 1.67 -13.40
CA ILE A 140 -4.71 2.61 -14.13
C ILE A 140 -5.23 4.00 -13.84
N VAL A 141 -4.53 4.68 -12.94
CA VAL A 141 -4.83 6.05 -12.52
C VAL A 141 -3.88 6.99 -13.22
N LEU A 142 -4.42 8.08 -13.77
CA LEU A 142 -3.60 9.10 -14.38
C LEU A 142 -2.72 9.79 -13.31
N MET A 143 -1.42 9.62 -13.43
CA MET A 143 -0.39 10.17 -12.56
C MET A 143 0.81 10.63 -13.42
N SER A 144 1.72 11.42 -12.84
CA SER A 144 2.94 11.85 -13.54
C SER A 144 3.82 10.67 -14.01
N MET A 145 3.72 9.51 -13.37
CA MET A 145 4.42 8.28 -13.74
C MET A 145 3.68 7.40 -14.76
N THR A 146 2.51 7.81 -15.25
CA THR A 146 1.76 7.03 -16.26
C THR A 146 2.47 7.12 -17.61
N ILE A 147 2.93 5.98 -18.13
CA ILE A 147 3.54 5.91 -19.45
C ILE A 147 2.49 5.99 -20.56
N ASP A 148 2.88 6.51 -21.73
CA ASP A 148 2.00 6.72 -22.88
C ASP A 148 1.19 5.47 -23.27
N ALA A 149 1.80 4.30 -23.15
CA ALA A 149 1.15 3.01 -23.44
C ALA A 149 -0.10 2.75 -22.58
N PHE A 150 -0.16 3.31 -21.36
CA PHE A 150 -1.27 3.12 -20.44
C PHE A 150 -2.28 4.28 -20.42
N MET A 151 -1.95 5.43 -21.05
CA MET A 151 -2.83 6.60 -21.10
C MET A 151 -4.26 6.30 -21.60
N PRO A 152 -4.47 5.48 -22.66
CA PRO A 152 -5.83 5.14 -23.12
C PRO A 152 -6.67 4.35 -22.10
N PHE A 153 -6.00 3.71 -21.14
CA PHE A 153 -6.62 2.88 -20.12
C PHE A 153 -6.72 3.59 -18.76
N ALA A 154 -6.16 4.80 -18.62
CA ALA A 154 -6.12 5.58 -17.39
C ALA A 154 -7.49 6.20 -17.04
N LYS A 155 -8.48 5.34 -16.76
CA LYS A 155 -9.88 5.71 -16.53
C LYS A 155 -10.23 5.86 -15.06
N ASP A 156 -9.35 5.39 -14.16
CA ASP A 156 -9.57 5.50 -12.73
C ASP A 156 -9.27 6.91 -12.22
N THR A 157 -10.04 7.32 -11.21
CA THR A 157 -9.82 8.60 -10.54
C THR A 157 -9.05 8.39 -9.24
N PRO A 158 -8.19 9.35 -8.84
CA PRO A 158 -7.56 9.33 -7.52
C PRO A 158 -8.58 9.27 -6.37
N ALA A 159 -9.77 9.84 -6.58
CA ALA A 159 -10.86 9.81 -5.60
C ALA A 159 -11.39 8.39 -5.34
N LEU A 160 -11.47 7.55 -6.38
CA LEU A 160 -11.91 6.16 -6.26
C LEU A 160 -10.94 5.35 -5.39
N LEU A 161 -9.64 5.51 -5.62
CA LEU A 161 -8.59 4.89 -4.81
C LEU A 161 -8.60 5.40 -3.37
N ALA A 162 -8.70 6.70 -3.18
CA ALA A 162 -8.76 7.29 -1.85
C ALA A 162 -9.98 6.79 -1.07
N GLY A 163 -11.14 6.67 -1.75
CA GLY A 163 -12.36 6.12 -1.16
C GLY A 163 -12.19 4.67 -0.72
N LEU A 164 -11.59 3.84 -1.57
CA LEU A 164 -11.31 2.43 -1.25
C LEU A 164 -10.29 2.29 -0.11
N GLY A 165 -9.20 3.05 -0.15
CA GLY A 165 -8.19 3.07 0.92
C GLY A 165 -8.81 3.52 2.25
N THR A 166 -9.67 4.53 2.23
CA THR A 166 -10.41 4.99 3.42
C THR A 166 -11.36 3.90 3.94
N TRP A 167 -12.06 3.20 3.05
CA TRP A 167 -12.94 2.10 3.43
C TRP A 167 -12.18 0.93 4.08
N LEU A 168 -10.98 0.60 3.58
CA LEU A 168 -10.12 -0.42 4.19
C LEU A 168 -9.52 0.03 5.53
N ALA A 169 -9.07 1.29 5.61
CA ALA A 169 -8.53 1.88 6.83
C ALA A 169 -9.59 1.97 7.95
N GLY A 170 -10.86 2.19 7.62
CA GLY A 170 -11.95 2.35 8.58
C GLY A 170 -12.20 1.10 9.45
N TRP A 171 -12.31 1.28 10.77
CA TRP A 171 -12.59 0.19 11.72
C TRP A 171 -14.06 -0.17 11.81
N GLU A 172 -14.94 0.76 11.49
CA GLU A 172 -16.39 0.55 11.55
C GLU A 172 -16.89 -0.30 10.37
N GLY A 173 -17.99 -1.02 10.59
CA GLY A 173 -18.73 -1.75 9.56
C GLY A 173 -18.31 -3.21 9.40
N VAL A 174 -18.14 -3.63 8.14
CA VAL A 174 -17.94 -5.03 7.75
C VAL A 174 -16.54 -5.51 8.14
N GLU A 175 -16.42 -6.74 8.64
CA GLU A 175 -15.13 -7.37 8.88
C GLU A 175 -14.36 -7.53 7.56
N ARG A 176 -13.10 -7.09 7.54
CA ARG A 176 -12.24 -7.10 6.34
C ARG A 176 -11.10 -8.11 6.44
N GLY A 177 -11.08 -8.95 7.48
CA GLY A 177 -10.04 -9.96 7.71
C GLY A 177 -9.85 -10.91 6.53
N PHE A 178 -10.92 -11.18 5.77
CA PHE A 178 -10.88 -12.01 4.56
C PHE A 178 -10.00 -11.44 3.43
N LEU A 179 -9.61 -10.16 3.50
CA LEU A 179 -8.71 -9.51 2.55
C LEU A 179 -7.24 -9.57 2.97
N SER A 180 -6.94 -10.01 4.21
CA SER A 180 -5.56 -10.04 4.70
C SER A 180 -4.69 -10.97 3.87
N GLY A 181 -3.52 -10.48 3.45
CA GLY A 181 -2.58 -11.17 2.58
C GLY A 181 -3.04 -11.32 1.13
N ARG A 182 -4.09 -10.60 0.69
CA ARG A 182 -4.64 -10.71 -0.67
C ARG A 182 -4.50 -9.43 -1.46
N ILE A 183 -4.56 -9.58 -2.79
CA ILE A 183 -4.78 -8.46 -3.70
C ILE A 183 -6.27 -8.17 -3.76
N PHE A 184 -6.65 -6.92 -3.48
CA PHE A 184 -7.99 -6.44 -3.71
C PHE A 184 -8.04 -5.63 -5.01
N PHE A 185 -8.83 -6.13 -5.96
CA PHE A 185 -9.02 -5.51 -7.26
C PHE A 185 -10.27 -4.64 -7.26
N ASN A 186 -10.14 -3.40 -7.73
CA ASN A 186 -11.29 -2.60 -8.11
C ASN A 186 -11.71 -2.97 -9.55
N PRO A 187 -12.89 -3.59 -9.76
CA PRO A 187 -13.33 -3.97 -11.09
C PRO A 187 -13.50 -2.75 -12.00
N GLN A 188 -12.70 -2.69 -13.07
CA GLN A 188 -12.82 -1.70 -14.14
C GLN A 188 -14.07 -1.97 -14.99
N PRO A 189 -14.89 -0.95 -15.33
CA PRO A 189 -15.88 -1.08 -16.38
C PRO A 189 -15.18 -1.40 -17.72
N GLY A 190 -15.33 -2.63 -18.22
CA GLY A 190 -14.81 -3.08 -19.51
C GLY A 190 -13.51 -3.90 -19.48
N CYS A 191 -12.88 -4.10 -18.32
CA CYS A 191 -11.87 -5.17 -18.19
C CYS A 191 -12.60 -6.47 -17.88
N ALA A 192 -12.44 -7.46 -18.77
CA ALA A 192 -13.02 -8.80 -18.59
C ALA A 192 -12.61 -9.42 -17.23
N PRO A 193 -13.43 -10.33 -16.66
CA PRO A 193 -13.18 -10.95 -15.36
C PRO A 193 -12.05 -11.97 -15.50
N ARG A 194 -10.79 -11.51 -15.52
CA ARG A 194 -9.61 -12.39 -15.62
C ARG A 194 -8.64 -12.23 -14.45
N CYS A 195 -9.09 -11.64 -13.33
CA CYS A 195 -8.23 -11.33 -12.18
C CYS A 195 -8.82 -11.83 -10.85
N PHE A 196 -9.34 -13.06 -10.82
CA PHE A 196 -9.50 -13.82 -9.58
C PHE A 196 -8.38 -14.87 -9.50
N VAL A 197 -7.14 -14.42 -9.30
CA VAL A 197 -6.05 -15.35 -9.00
C VAL A 197 -6.00 -15.50 -7.49
N SER A 198 -6.80 -16.42 -6.97
CA SER A 198 -6.52 -17.04 -5.68
C SER A 198 -5.38 -18.02 -5.87
N TRP A 199 -4.19 -17.74 -5.34
CA TRP A 199 -3.22 -18.80 -5.09
C TRP A 199 -3.56 -19.47 -3.75
N PRO A 200 -3.59 -20.82 -3.66
CA PRO A 200 -4.21 -21.50 -2.54
C PRO A 200 -3.26 -21.55 -1.34
N SER A 201 -3.73 -21.09 -0.19
CA SER A 201 -3.40 -21.70 1.09
C SER A 201 -4.71 -21.87 1.85
N SER A 202 -4.94 -23.10 2.26
CA SER A 202 -6.14 -23.66 2.84
C SER A 202 -6.77 -22.83 3.97
N ALA A 203 -7.94 -22.24 3.71
CA ALA A 203 -8.99 -22.05 4.71
C ALA A 203 -10.33 -21.78 3.99
N ALA A 204 -11.23 -22.76 4.03
CA ALA A 204 -12.62 -22.58 3.66
C ALA A 204 -13.27 -21.61 4.66
N VAL A 205 -13.78 -20.46 4.19
CA VAL A 205 -14.64 -19.60 5.01
C VAL A 205 -16.07 -19.77 4.49
N SER A 206 -16.85 -20.52 5.26
CA SER A 206 -18.28 -20.68 5.09
C SER A 206 -19.02 -19.37 5.37
N SER A 207 -19.97 -19.03 4.52
CA SER A 207 -20.85 -17.87 4.60
C SER A 207 -21.72 -17.87 5.86
N SER A 208 -21.60 -16.85 6.73
CA SER A 208 -22.75 -16.40 7.54
C SER A 208 -22.55 -15.00 8.15
N GLY A 209 -23.60 -14.17 8.08
CA GLY A 209 -23.97 -13.28 9.19
C GLY A 209 -23.56 -11.80 9.16
N PHE A 210 -24.19 -10.99 8.30
CA PHE A 210 -24.21 -9.52 8.44
C PHE A 210 -25.11 -9.10 9.61
N ARG A 211 -24.57 -8.38 10.61
CA ARG A 211 -25.37 -7.59 11.58
C ARG A 211 -24.77 -6.20 11.79
N ARG A 212 -25.64 -5.19 11.75
CA ARG A 212 -25.36 -3.78 12.05
C ARG A 212 -25.32 -3.54 13.57
N GLY A 213 -24.42 -2.67 14.04
CA GLY A 213 -24.39 -2.15 15.42
C GLY A 213 -23.38 -1.01 15.58
N LYS A 214 -23.71 -0.02 16.41
CA LYS A 214 -23.21 1.37 16.44
C LYS A 214 -22.05 1.62 17.42
N ALA A 215 -21.26 2.68 17.15
CA ALA A 215 -20.96 3.86 18.01
C ALA A 215 -19.49 4.31 17.91
N LEU A 216 -19.33 5.59 17.61
CA LEU A 216 -18.12 6.27 17.16
C LEU A 216 -17.05 6.41 18.25
N THR A 217 -15.83 5.97 17.93
CA THR A 217 -14.58 6.53 18.49
C THR A 217 -13.61 6.76 17.33
N GLN A 218 -13.03 7.96 17.25
CA GLN A 218 -12.24 8.39 16.10
C GLN A 218 -10.88 7.67 16.07
N PRO A 219 -10.49 7.00 14.98
CA PRO A 219 -9.12 6.53 14.81
C PRO A 219 -8.21 7.65 14.29
N HIS A 220 -6.97 7.67 14.76
CA HIS A 220 -5.94 8.59 14.27
C HIS A 220 -5.44 8.11 12.90
N ILE A 221 -6.08 8.56 11.82
CA ILE A 221 -5.65 8.28 10.45
C ILE A 221 -4.43 9.18 10.12
N LEU A 222 -3.24 8.61 10.11
CA LEU A 222 -2.03 9.28 9.63
C LEU A 222 -1.95 9.17 8.10
N LEU A 223 -2.34 10.22 7.39
CA LEU A 223 -1.97 10.39 5.98
C LEU A 223 -0.52 10.90 5.92
N LEU A 224 0.42 10.02 5.55
CA LEU A 224 1.79 10.42 5.24
C LEU A 224 1.78 11.25 3.94
N HIS A 225 1.87 12.57 4.08
CA HIS A 225 2.15 13.48 2.97
C HIS A 225 3.67 13.54 2.80
N LEU A 226 4.20 12.61 2.02
CA LEU A 226 5.61 12.59 1.60
C LEU A 226 5.82 13.66 0.53
N HIS A 227 6.32 14.81 0.95
CA HIS A 227 6.78 15.86 0.06
C HIS A 227 8.22 15.55 -0.36
N GLN A 228 8.41 14.76 -1.41
CA GLN A 228 9.63 14.79 -2.22
C GLN A 228 9.25 14.80 -3.69
N LEU A 229 9.34 16.00 -4.26
CA LEU A 229 9.67 16.36 -5.64
C LEU A 229 9.22 15.37 -6.72
N LEU A 230 8.12 15.71 -7.41
CA LEU A 230 8.09 16.07 -8.83
C LEU A 230 6.63 16.40 -9.20
N TRP A 231 6.44 17.64 -9.66
CA TRP A 231 5.23 18.09 -10.36
C TRP A 231 5.17 17.47 -11.75
#